data_AF-A0A4R3I706-F1
#
_entry.id   AF-A0A4R3I706-F1
#
_cell.length_a   1.000
_cell.length_b   1.000
_cell.length_c   1.000
_cell.angle_alpha   90.00
_cell.angle_beta   90.00
_cell.angle_gamma   90.00
#
_symmetry.space_group_name_H-M   'P 1'
#
loop_
_entity.id
_entity.type
_entity.pdbx_description
1 polymer ?
#
loop_
_entity_poly.entity_id
_entity_poly.type
_entity_poly.pdbx_seq_one_letter_code
_entity_poly.pdbx_strand_id
1 'polypeptide(L)'
;MNKACPLVIRKNNEQYEFLAFEHPLAGNQIVKGTIESGESLEAACERELFEESGLVGKVVSDLGCWDAKFEGQVWGFCEIELDSTPAERWEHSCLDDNGHTFRFYWQALDSQLDENWHPLFKGAIEYVKSAITNTGTRLVNSRVL
;
A
#
# COMPACT_ATOMS: atom_id res chain seq x y z
N MET A 1 -11.00 7.55 10.49
CA MET A 1 -9.95 6.63 10.04
C MET A 1 -9.08 6.32 11.24
N ASN A 2 -8.66 5.07 11.42
CA ASN A 2 -7.77 4.65 12.49
C ASN A 2 -6.60 3.78 12.01
N LYS A 3 -6.57 3.47 10.70
CA LYS A 3 -5.46 2.80 10.05
C LYS A 3 -4.93 3.65 8.89
N ALA A 4 -3.62 3.73 8.79
CA ALA A 4 -2.91 4.33 7.66
C ALA A 4 -2.39 3.22 6.76
N CYS A 5 -2.56 3.37 5.45
CA CYS A 5 -2.14 2.39 4.46
C CYS A 5 -1.40 3.11 3.32
N PRO A 6 -0.06 3.17 3.37
CA PRO A 6 0.73 3.69 2.28
C PRO A 6 0.67 2.72 1.10
N LEU A 7 0.43 3.25 -0.08
CA LEU A 7 0.39 2.50 -1.32
C LEU A 7 1.48 3.02 -2.25
N VAL A 8 2.47 2.18 -2.51
CA VAL A 8 3.47 2.45 -3.55
C VAL A 8 3.01 1.75 -4.82
N ILE A 9 2.76 2.53 -5.86
CA ILE A 9 2.44 2.03 -7.20
C ILE A 9 3.63 2.32 -8.10
N ARG A 10 4.00 1.34 -8.93
CA ARG A 10 4.95 1.55 -10.01
C ARG A 10 4.39 1.08 -11.33
N LYS A 11 4.95 1.62 -12.42
CA LYS A 11 4.74 1.11 -13.76
C LYS A 11 5.96 0.31 -14.19
N ASN A 12 5.76 -0.97 -14.48
CA ASN A 12 6.78 -1.87 -15.01
C ASN A 12 6.35 -2.30 -16.42
N ASN A 13 7.04 -1.80 -17.44
CA ASN A 13 6.60 -1.88 -18.84
C ASN A 13 5.17 -1.32 -19.04
N GLU A 14 4.22 -2.16 -19.45
CA GLU A 14 2.81 -1.79 -19.66
C GLU A 14 1.90 -2.16 -18.48
N GLN A 15 2.46 -2.68 -17.38
CA GLN A 15 1.71 -3.16 -16.23
C GLN A 15 1.92 -2.25 -15.02
N TYR A 16 0.84 -1.98 -14.29
CA TYR A 16 0.92 -1.37 -12.96
C TYR A 16 1.06 -2.45 -11.91
N GLU A 17 1.92 -2.19 -10.94
CA GLU A 17 2.19 -3.07 -9.81
C GLU A 17 2.11 -2.26 -8.52
N PHE A 18 1.71 -2.90 -7.44
CA PHE A 18 1.73 -2.32 -6.10
C PHE A 18 2.68 -3.10 -5.19
N LEU A 19 3.23 -2.42 -4.19
CA LEU A 19 4.10 -3.04 -3.22
C LEU A 19 3.30 -3.91 -2.23
N ALA A 20 3.71 -5.16 -2.10
CA ALA A 20 3.15 -6.13 -1.16
C ALA A 20 4.28 -6.83 -0.39
N PHE A 21 3.91 -7.55 0.67
CA PHE A 21 4.83 -8.44 1.35
C PHE A 21 4.18 -9.76 1.75
N GLU A 22 5.00 -10.79 1.87
CA GLU A 22 4.64 -12.07 2.46
C GLU A 22 4.91 -12.03 3.97
N HIS A 23 3.85 -12.10 4.77
CA HIS A 23 3.95 -12.30 6.21
C HIS A 23 4.16 -13.79 6.52
N PRO A 24 5.17 -14.17 7.33
CA PRO A 24 5.54 -15.57 7.54
C PRO A 24 4.42 -16.45 8.10
N LEU A 25 3.44 -15.86 8.78
CA LEU A 25 2.33 -16.58 9.43
C LEU A 25 0.93 -16.21 8.92
N ALA A 26 0.82 -15.22 8.04
CA ALA A 26 -0.49 -14.62 7.70
C ALA A 26 -0.68 -14.35 6.20
N GLY A 27 0.26 -14.86 5.37
CA GLY A 27 0.18 -14.74 3.93
C GLY A 27 0.46 -13.33 3.44
N ASN A 28 -0.07 -13.01 2.27
CA ASN A 28 0.23 -11.78 1.56
C ASN A 28 -0.56 -10.58 2.10
N GLN A 29 0.14 -9.46 2.27
CA GLN A 29 -0.39 -8.23 2.85
C GLN A 29 0.17 -7.00 2.14
N ILE A 30 -0.41 -5.86 2.47
CA ILE A 30 0.12 -4.53 2.20
C ILE A 30 0.46 -3.86 3.52
N VAL A 31 1.38 -2.88 3.47
CA VAL A 31 1.78 -2.10 4.63
C VAL A 31 0.56 -1.40 5.22
N LYS A 32 0.40 -1.52 6.54
CA LYS A 32 -0.60 -0.77 7.28
C LYS A 32 -0.23 -0.70 8.76
N GLY A 33 -0.59 0.41 9.38
CA GLY A 33 -0.58 0.47 10.83
C GLY A 33 -1.50 1.53 11.38
N THR A 34 -1.29 1.87 12.65
CA THR A 34 -2.25 2.66 13.42
C THR A 34 -1.92 4.13 13.27
N ILE A 35 -2.94 4.96 13.02
CA ILE A 35 -2.78 6.41 13.08
C ILE A 35 -2.68 6.80 14.56
N GLU A 36 -1.55 7.38 14.97
CA GLU A 36 -1.33 7.77 16.34
C GLU A 36 -2.13 9.04 16.74
N SER A 37 -2.27 9.28 18.05
CA SER A 37 -3.02 10.42 18.54
C SER A 37 -2.35 11.74 18.14
N GLY A 38 -3.06 12.55 17.34
CA GLY A 38 -2.56 13.82 16.83
C GLY A 38 -1.74 13.71 15.56
N GLU A 39 -1.56 12.50 15.03
CA GLU A 39 -0.88 12.23 13.77
C GLU A 39 -1.83 12.45 12.57
N SER A 40 -1.34 13.10 11.52
CA SER A 40 -2.05 13.18 10.24
C SER A 40 -1.99 11.85 9.50
N LEU A 41 -2.95 11.58 8.61
CA LEU A 41 -2.92 10.37 7.79
C LEU A 41 -1.62 10.27 6.97
N GLU A 42 -1.15 11.38 6.41
CA GLU A 42 0.03 11.43 5.56
C GLU A 42 1.30 11.07 6.33
N ALA A 43 1.50 11.70 7.49
CA ALA A 43 2.61 11.37 8.40
C ALA A 43 2.57 9.90 8.84
N ALA A 44 1.38 9.37 9.17
CA ALA A 44 1.22 7.96 9.52
C ALA A 44 1.59 7.04 8.34
N CYS A 45 1.14 7.33 7.12
CA CYS A 45 1.50 6.55 5.93
C CYS A 45 3.02 6.57 5.66
N GLU A 46 3.68 7.72 5.76
CA GLU A 46 5.14 7.82 5.58
C GLU A 46 5.90 7.04 6.66
N ARG A 47 5.47 7.15 7.93
CA ARG A 47 6.06 6.42 9.05
C ARG A 47 5.92 4.91 8.90
N GLU A 48 4.69 4.43 8.68
CA GLU A 48 4.38 3.00 8.56
C GLU A 48 5.12 2.37 7.38
N LEU A 49 5.27 3.09 6.25
CA LEU A 49 6.08 2.62 5.13
C LEU A 49 7.54 2.41 5.54
N PHE A 50 8.12 3.36 6.26
CA PHE A 50 9.50 3.26 6.71
C PHE A 50 9.67 2.14 7.73
N GLU A 51 8.81 2.06 8.74
CA GLU A 51 8.87 1.05 9.81
C GLU A 51 8.74 -0.37 9.26
N GLU A 52 7.77 -0.61 8.37
CA GLU A 52 7.46 -1.96 7.88
C GLU A 52 8.30 -2.40 6.67
N SER A 53 8.86 -1.47 5.89
CA SER A 53 9.56 -1.83 4.64
C SER A 53 10.98 -1.28 4.49
N GLY A 54 11.36 -0.32 5.34
CA GLY A 54 12.62 0.41 5.24
C GLY A 54 12.65 1.45 4.11
N LEU A 55 11.56 1.60 3.35
CA LEU A 55 11.47 2.58 2.26
C LEU A 55 11.09 3.97 2.77
N VAL A 56 11.62 4.98 2.08
CA VAL A 56 11.32 6.39 2.35
C VAL A 56 10.69 7.00 1.09
N GLY A 57 9.65 7.79 1.30
CA GLY A 57 8.95 8.50 0.24
C GLY A 57 8.02 9.56 0.81
N LYS A 58 7.27 10.21 -0.08
CA LYS A 58 6.31 11.27 0.26
C LYS A 58 4.93 10.99 -0.30
N VAL A 59 3.91 11.38 0.47
CA VAL A 59 2.53 11.32 -0.01
C VAL A 59 2.34 12.29 -1.17
N VAL A 60 1.82 11.76 -2.28
CA VAL A 60 1.51 12.54 -3.49
C VAL A 60 0.01 12.60 -3.78
N SER A 61 -0.78 11.67 -3.23
CA SER A 61 -2.24 11.67 -3.36
C SER A 61 -2.93 11.00 -2.18
N ASP A 62 -4.08 11.55 -1.77
CA ASP A 62 -5.07 10.86 -0.94
C ASP A 62 -5.94 9.97 -1.84
N LEU A 63 -6.07 8.69 -1.50
CA LEU A 63 -6.88 7.70 -2.21
C LEU A 63 -8.19 7.40 -1.47
N GLY A 64 -8.50 8.18 -0.44
CA GLY A 64 -9.71 8.14 0.36
C GLY A 64 -9.67 7.10 1.46
N CYS A 65 -10.85 6.85 2.02
CA CYS A 65 -11.02 5.96 3.16
C CYS A 65 -11.98 4.80 2.87
N TRP A 66 -11.61 3.62 3.38
CA TRP A 66 -12.42 2.42 3.29
C TRP A 66 -12.81 1.94 4.69
N ASP A 67 -14.11 1.76 4.91
CA ASP A 67 -14.61 1.07 6.09
C ASP A 67 -14.49 -0.43 5.87
N ALA A 68 -13.52 -1.05 6.57
CA ALA A 68 -13.19 -2.46 6.39
C ALA A 68 -14.28 -3.40 6.92
N LYS A 69 -15.26 -2.89 7.67
CA LYS A 69 -16.30 -3.67 8.37
C LYS A 69 -15.73 -4.82 9.21
N PHE A 70 -14.47 -4.69 9.61
CA PHE A 70 -13.70 -5.68 10.35
C PHE A 70 -13.10 -4.99 11.57
N GLU A 71 -13.49 -5.43 12.77
CA GLU A 71 -12.99 -4.91 14.05
C GLU A 71 -13.05 -3.37 14.19
N GLY A 72 -14.02 -2.73 13.54
CA GLY A 72 -14.19 -1.27 13.58
C GLY A 72 -13.06 -0.49 12.88
N GLN A 73 -12.31 -1.14 12.00
CA GLN A 73 -11.20 -0.50 11.28
C GLN A 73 -11.70 0.33 10.09
N VAL A 74 -11.20 1.55 9.98
CA VAL A 74 -11.40 2.45 8.83
C VAL A 74 -10.02 2.87 8.33
N TRP A 75 -9.67 2.39 7.14
CA TRP A 75 -8.34 2.55 6.55
C TRP A 75 -8.33 3.80 5.67
N GLY A 76 -7.39 4.71 5.90
CA GLY A 76 -7.04 5.77 4.97
C GLY A 76 -5.88 5.33 4.08
N PHE A 77 -5.97 5.63 2.80
CA PHE A 77 -4.97 5.23 1.80
C PHE A 77 -4.27 6.46 1.24
N CYS A 78 -2.95 6.42 1.16
CA CYS A 78 -2.16 7.45 0.49
C CYS A 78 -1.26 6.82 -0.56
N GLU A 79 -1.20 7.43 -1.75
CA GLU A 79 -0.17 7.10 -2.73
C GLU A 79 1.14 7.73 -2.32
N ILE A 80 2.21 6.93 -2.28
CA ILE A 80 3.56 7.36 -1.94
C ILE A 80 4.45 7.33 -3.18
N GLU A 81 5.11 8.45 -3.47
CA GLU A 81 6.26 8.50 -4.37
C GLU A 81 7.54 8.24 -3.57
N LEU A 82 8.34 7.27 -4.00
CA LEU A 82 9.56 6.86 -3.31
C LEU A 82 10.75 7.75 -3.70
N ASP A 83 11.65 7.98 -2.73
CA ASP A 83 12.88 8.74 -2.95
C ASP A 83 13.91 7.98 -3.81
N SER A 84 13.76 6.66 -3.93
CA SER A 84 14.64 5.79 -4.72
C SER A 84 13.87 4.58 -5.26
N THR A 85 14.42 3.97 -6.31
CA THR A 85 13.84 2.76 -6.91
C THR A 85 14.21 1.52 -6.09
N PRO A 86 13.24 0.81 -5.49
CA PRO A 86 13.53 -0.41 -4.73
C PRO A 86 13.93 -1.57 -5.64
N ALA A 87 14.51 -2.62 -5.03
CA ALA A 87 14.73 -3.89 -5.70
C ALA A 87 13.41 -4.60 -6.07
N GLU A 88 13.49 -5.61 -6.93
CA GLU A 88 12.33 -6.44 -7.28
C GLU A 88 11.79 -7.24 -6.09
N ARG A 89 12.69 -7.63 -5.18
CA ARG A 89 12.40 -8.31 -3.91
C ARG A 89 13.44 -7.93 -2.88
N TRP A 90 13.01 -7.82 -1.62
CA TRP A 90 13.91 -7.68 -0.49
C TRP A 90 13.26 -8.23 0.78
N GLU A 91 14.07 -8.40 1.81
CA GLU A 91 13.60 -8.75 3.14
C GLU A 91 13.80 -7.56 4.08
N HIS A 92 12.84 -7.33 4.97
CA HIS A 92 12.93 -6.30 6.00
C HIS A 92 12.55 -6.90 7.34
N SER A 93 13.37 -6.66 8.36
CA SER A 93 13.06 -7.05 9.74
C SER A 93 12.25 -5.93 10.39
N CYS A 94 10.93 -6.14 10.50
CA CYS A 94 10.04 -5.18 11.13
C CYS A 94 10.37 -5.05 12.61
N LEU A 95 10.54 -3.81 13.05
CA LEU A 95 10.86 -3.51 14.45
C LEU A 95 9.64 -3.73 15.36
N ASP A 96 8.43 -3.56 14.83
CA ASP A 96 7.21 -3.50 15.65
C ASP A 96 6.33 -4.76 15.62
N ASP A 97 6.51 -5.66 14.64
CA ASP A 97 5.74 -6.91 14.55
C ASP A 97 6.51 -8.10 15.15
N ASN A 98 6.92 -7.96 16.42
CA ASN A 98 7.68 -8.97 17.16
C ASN A 98 8.98 -9.47 16.48
N GLY A 99 9.58 -8.68 15.60
CA GLY A 99 10.81 -9.04 14.88
C GLY A 99 10.60 -9.99 13.70
N HIS A 100 9.39 -10.05 13.13
CA HIS A 100 9.16 -10.80 11.91
C HIS A 100 9.90 -10.20 10.70
N THR A 101 10.42 -11.08 9.85
CA THR A 101 10.98 -10.69 8.56
C THR A 101 9.90 -10.77 7.49
N PHE A 102 9.61 -9.64 6.86
CA PHE A 102 8.69 -9.55 5.74
C PHE A 102 9.45 -9.67 4.42
N ARG A 103 8.91 -10.43 3.47
CA ARG A 103 9.47 -10.53 2.12
C ARG A 103 8.67 -9.68 1.16
N PHE A 104 9.23 -8.55 0.76
CA PHE A 104 8.59 -7.61 -0.14
C PHE A 104 8.71 -8.05 -1.60
N TYR A 105 7.67 -7.78 -2.37
CA TYR A 105 7.58 -8.05 -3.79
C TYR A 105 6.55 -7.13 -4.46
N TRP A 106 6.59 -7.09 -5.80
CA TRP A 106 5.65 -6.31 -6.60
C TRP A 106 4.51 -7.20 -7.11
N GLN A 107 3.28 -6.88 -6.72
CA GLN A 107 2.07 -7.58 -7.15
C GLN A 107 1.42 -6.82 -8.31
N ALA A 108 1.12 -7.51 -9.41
CA ALA A 108 0.42 -6.91 -10.54
C ALA A 108 -0.97 -6.41 -10.12
N LEU A 109 -1.27 -5.14 -10.39
CA LEU A 109 -2.52 -4.50 -9.99
C LEU A 109 -3.71 -5.19 -10.67
N ASP A 110 -3.63 -5.46 -11.97
CA ASP A 110 -4.73 -6.05 -12.74
C ASP A 110 -4.90 -7.57 -12.52
N SER A 111 -4.02 -8.19 -11.73
CA SER A 111 -4.11 -9.62 -11.46
C SER A 111 -5.13 -9.94 -10.35
N GLN A 112 -5.68 -11.15 -10.41
CA GLN A 112 -6.49 -11.69 -9.33
C GLN A 112 -5.57 -12.08 -8.15
N LEU A 113 -5.92 -11.64 -6.95
CA LEU A 113 -5.23 -12.04 -5.73
C LEU A 113 -5.59 -13.48 -5.35
N ASP A 114 -4.56 -14.31 -5.19
CA ASP A 114 -4.68 -15.74 -4.90
C ASP A 114 -5.17 -16.04 -3.48
N GLU A 115 -5.20 -17.32 -3.10
CA GLU A 115 -5.63 -17.78 -1.78
C GLU A 115 -4.70 -17.39 -0.61
N ASN A 116 -3.48 -16.94 -0.89
CA ASN A 116 -2.54 -16.48 0.13
C ASN A 116 -2.89 -15.09 0.67
N TRP A 117 -3.83 -14.37 0.03
CA TRP A 117 -4.34 -13.09 0.48
C TRP A 117 -5.58 -13.27 1.36
N HIS A 118 -5.54 -12.75 2.59
CA HIS A 118 -6.72 -12.73 3.45
C HIS A 118 -7.84 -11.85 2.82
N PRO A 119 -9.14 -12.20 2.94
CA PRO A 119 -10.24 -11.45 2.35
C PRO A 119 -10.27 -9.95 2.68
N LEU A 120 -9.80 -9.57 3.87
CA LEU A 120 -9.64 -8.18 4.30
C LEU A 120 -8.76 -7.38 3.32
N PHE A 121 -7.57 -7.90 3.01
CA PHE A 121 -6.64 -7.24 2.08
C PHE A 121 -7.14 -7.27 0.65
N LYS A 122 -7.85 -8.34 0.24
CA LYS A 122 -8.53 -8.36 -1.07
C LYS A 122 -9.52 -7.21 -1.19
N GLY A 123 -10.37 -7.00 -0.18
CA GLY A 123 -11.33 -5.89 -0.15
C GLY A 123 -10.66 -4.51 -0.22
N ALA A 124 -9.56 -4.32 0.52
CA ALA A 124 -8.77 -3.10 0.49
C ALA A 124 -8.21 -2.81 -0.91
N ILE A 125 -7.64 -3.82 -1.58
CA ILE A 125 -7.08 -3.67 -2.92
C ILE A 125 -8.16 -3.39 -3.97
N GLU A 126 -9.33 -4.03 -3.88
CA GLU A 126 -10.45 -3.73 -4.79
C GLU A 126 -10.99 -2.30 -4.62
N TYR A 127 -11.01 -1.78 -3.38
CA TYR A 127 -11.29 -0.36 -3.13
C TYR A 127 -10.24 0.54 -3.81
N VAL A 128 -8.96 0.25 -3.61
CA VAL A 128 -7.83 1.02 -4.18
C VAL A 128 -7.87 1.03 -5.71
N LYS A 129 -8.10 -0.12 -6.36
CA LYS A 129 -8.24 -0.21 -7.82
C LYS A 129 -9.32 0.73 -8.34
N SER A 130 -10.45 0.79 -7.64
CA SER A 130 -11.56 1.68 -7.97
C SER A 130 -11.17 3.15 -7.78
N ALA A 131 -10.47 3.48 -6.68
CA ALA A 131 -10.02 4.83 -6.37
C ALA A 131 -9.04 5.35 -7.44
N ILE A 132 -8.02 4.56 -7.80
CA ILE A 132 -7.02 4.91 -8.83
C ILE A 132 -7.70 5.11 -10.20
N THR A 133 -8.63 4.21 -10.57
CA THR A 133 -9.34 4.30 -11.85
C THR A 133 -10.21 5.57 -11.94
N ASN A 134 -10.87 5.94 -10.84
CA ASN A 134 -11.70 7.14 -10.77
C ASN A 134 -10.86 8.43 -10.82
N THR A 135 -9.69 8.44 -10.16
CA THR A 135 -8.69 9.51 -10.29
C THR A 135 -8.06 9.53 -11.70
N GLY A 136 -8.05 8.38 -12.37
CA GLY A 136 -7.57 8.10 -13.73
C GLY A 136 -8.31 8.79 -14.88
N THR A 137 -9.35 9.60 -14.62
CA THR A 137 -9.79 10.62 -15.61
C THR A 137 -8.65 11.62 -15.92
N ARG A 138 -7.55 11.63 -15.14
CA ARG A 138 -6.30 12.35 -15.45
C ARG A 138 -5.22 11.56 -16.21
N LEU A 139 -5.35 10.25 -16.43
CA LEU A 139 -4.30 9.45 -17.10
C LEU A 139 -4.43 9.36 -18.64
N VAL A 140 -5.38 10.09 -19.25
CA VAL A 140 -5.58 10.08 -20.72
C VAL A 140 -5.10 11.36 -21.43
N ASN A 141 -4.71 12.43 -20.71
CA ASN A 141 -4.36 13.72 -21.35
C ASN A 141 -2.89 14.14 -21.19
N SER A 142 -1.96 13.25 -21.51
CA SER A 142 -0.60 13.65 -21.90
C SER A 142 -0.23 13.08 -23.27
N ARG A 143 -1.10 13.34 -24.25
CA ARG A 143 -0.75 13.45 -25.67
C ARG A 143 -1.55 14.60 -26.26
N VAL A 144 -1.01 15.81 -26.24
CA VAL A 144 -1.19 16.79 -27.32
C VAL A 144 0.01 17.75 -27.30
N LEU A 145 0.79 17.65 -28.39
CA LEU A 145 1.83 18.53 -28.95
C LEU A 145 3.18 18.63 -28.23
#